data_AF-A0A353BSX2-F1
#
_entry.id   AF-A0A353BSX2-F1
#
_cell.length_a   1.000
_cell.length_b   1.000
_cell.length_c   1.000
_cell.angle_alpha   90.00
_cell.angle_beta   90.00
_cell.angle_gamma   90.00
#
_symmetry.space_group_name_H-M   'P 1'
#
loop_
_entity.id
_entity.type
_entity.pdbx_description
1 polymer ?
#
loop_
_entity_poly.entity_id
_entity_poly.type
_entity_poly.pdbx_seq_one_letter_code
_entity_poly.pdbx_strand_id
1 'polypeptide(L)' 'VLRQMAIADMGYAGINFPIDECLGCFHRGIIEEDECPSCGSTQIRRIRRITGYLSTVDRFNDAKQAELKDRVKHKM' A
#
# COMPACT_ATOMS: atom_id res chain seq x y z
N VAL A 1 -5.76 -7.48 -16.50
CA VAL A 1 -6.28 -8.01 -15.22
C VAL A 1 -7.78 -7.76 -15.06
N LEU A 2 -8.26 -6.51 -14.92
CA LEU A 2 -9.70 -6.23 -14.71
C LEU A 2 -10.63 -6.86 -15.76
N ARG A 3 -10.30 -6.77 -17.05
CA ARG A 3 -11.11 -7.40 -18.12
C ARG A 3 -11.21 -8.92 -17.94
N GLN A 4 -10.11 -9.57 -17.54
CA GLN A 4 -10.09 -11.01 -17.29
C GLN A 4 -10.89 -11.38 -16.04
N MET A 5 -10.82 -10.55 -14.98
CA MET A 5 -11.66 -10.71 -13.80
C MET A 5 -13.17 -10.63 -14.15
N ALA A 6 -13.55 -9.71 -15.04
CA ALA A 6 -14.93 -9.62 -15.52
C ALA A 6 -15.36 -10.84 -16.35
N ILE A 7 -14.49 -11.34 -17.24
CA ILE A 7 -14.76 -12.57 -18.02
C ILE A 7 -14.94 -13.78 -17.10
N ALA A 8 -14.21 -13.83 -15.98
CA ALA A 8 -14.28 -14.89 -14.98
C ALA A 8 -15.45 -14.75 -13.98
N ASP A 9 -16.43 -13.88 -14.26
CA ASP A 9 -17.62 -13.64 -13.43
C ASP A 9 -17.30 -13.23 -11.97
N MET A 10 -16.24 -12.46 -11.77
CA MET A 10 -15.89 -11.93 -10.45
C MET A 10 -16.71 -10.69 -10.10
N GLY A 11 -17.75 -10.86 -9.27
CA GLY A 11 -18.64 -9.77 -8.83
C GLY A 11 -18.01 -8.73 -7.89
N TYR A 12 -16.85 -9.01 -7.28
CA TYR A 12 -16.11 -8.05 -6.46
C TYR A 12 -14.60 -8.25 -6.64
N ALA A 13 -13.89 -7.18 -6.98
CA ALA A 13 -12.46 -7.20 -7.20
C ALA A 13 -11.80 -5.93 -6.64
N GLY A 14 -10.58 -6.09 -6.12
CA GLY A 14 -9.75 -4.98 -5.65
C GLY A 14 -8.32 -5.13 -6.14
N ILE A 15 -7.77 -4.06 -6.74
CA ILE A 15 -6.35 -3.98 -7.08
C ILE A 15 -5.63 -3.17 -6.01
N ASN A 16 -4.61 -3.75 -5.39
CA ASN A 16 -3.81 -3.09 -4.36
C ASN A 16 -2.70 -2.27 -5.03
N PHE A 17 -2.58 -1.01 -4.62
CA PHE A 17 -1.45 -0.15 -4.97
C PHE A 17 -0.76 0.28 -3.68
N PRO A 18 0.58 0.30 -3.63
CA PRO A 18 1.28 0.97 -2.54
C PRO A 18 1.00 2.47 -2.64
N ILE A 19 0.47 3.03 -1.56
CA ILE A 19 0.17 4.46 -1.44
C ILE A 19 0.99 4.97 -0.27
N ASP A 20 1.95 5.86 -0.56
CA ASP A 20 2.79 6.49 0.44
C ASP A 20 2.67 8.02 0.34
N GLU A 21 2.72 8.69 1.48
CA GLU A 21 2.65 10.15 1.59
C GLU A 21 3.73 10.64 2.56
N CYS A 22 4.59 11.55 2.09
CA CYS A 22 5.55 12.24 2.95
C CYS A 22 4.83 13.32 3.76
N LEU A 23 4.97 13.31 5.08
CA LEU A 23 4.34 14.30 5.96
C LEU A 23 5.12 15.63 6.03
N GLY A 24 6.37 15.65 5.56
CA GLY A 24 7.18 16.86 5.52
C GLY A 24 6.89 17.77 4.30
N CYS A 25 6.71 17.18 3.11
CA CYS A 25 6.50 17.93 1.87
C CYS A 25 5.26 17.52 1.07
N PHE A 26 4.43 16.62 1.60
CA PHE A 26 3.23 16.09 0.94
C PHE A 26 3.47 15.39 -0.40
N HIS A 27 4.71 14.97 -0.69
CA HIS A 27 5.01 14.11 -1.82
C HIS A 27 4.20 12.81 -1.72
N ARG A 28 3.51 12.45 -2.80
CA ARG A 28 2.68 11.24 -2.90
C ARG A 28 3.21 10.35 -4.01
N GLY A 29 3.32 9.07 -3.73
CA GLY A 29 3.82 8.11 -4.69
C GLY A 29 4.18 6.79 -4.03
N ILE A 30 5.01 6.01 -4.73
CA ILE A 30 5.65 4.83 -4.18
C ILE A 30 6.99 5.31 -3.62
N ILE A 31 7.16 5.23 -2.31
CA ILE A 31 8.41 5.61 -1.64
C ILE A 31 9.04 4.30 -1.14
N GLU A 32 10.05 3.82 -1.87
CA GLU A 32 10.66 2.52 -1.59
C GLU A 32 11.61 2.57 -0.40
N GLU A 33 12.31 3.69 -0.27
CA GLU A 33 13.21 4.00 0.83
C GLU A 33 12.44 4.47 2.07
N ASP A 34 13.13 4.56 3.20
CA ASP A 34 12.58 5.17 4.42
C ASP A 34 12.72 6.70 4.44
N GLU A 35 13.20 7.29 3.33
CA GLU A 35 13.40 8.73 3.15
C GLU A 35 12.62 9.23 1.94
N CYS A 36 12.04 10.43 2.08
CA CYS A 36 11.33 11.07 0.99
C CYS A 36 12.29 11.51 -0.12
N PRO A 37 12.10 11.11 -1.39
CA PRO A 37 12.98 11.52 -2.49
C PRO A 37 12.91 13.02 -2.79
N SER A 38 11.86 13.71 -2.34
CA SER A 38 11.68 15.14 -2.58
C SER A 38 12.29 16.04 -1.51
N CYS A 39 12.40 15.58 -0.25
CA CYS A 39 12.83 16.44 0.86
C CYS A 39 13.71 15.76 1.91
N GLY A 40 14.02 14.47 1.78
CA GLY A 40 14.83 13.69 2.73
C GLY A 40 14.14 13.39 4.07
N SER A 41 12.87 13.76 4.25
CA SER A 41 12.15 13.46 5.49
C SER A 41 11.87 11.96 5.63
N THR A 42 12.06 11.43 6.84
CA THR A 42 11.72 10.05 7.22
C THR A 42 10.27 9.88 7.69
N GLN A 43 9.51 10.98 7.78
CA GLN A 43 8.11 10.94 8.21
C GLN A 43 7.21 10.53 7.04
N ILE A 44 7.18 9.23 6.74
CA ILE A 44 6.41 8.65 5.65
C ILE A 44 5.16 7.93 6.21
N ARG A 45 3.99 8.38 5.79
CA ARG A 45 2.72 7.69 6.05
C ARG A 45 2.49 6.65 4.96
N ARG A 46 2.51 5.38 5.35
CA ARG A 46 2.21 4.25 4.47
C ARG A 46 0.75 3.83 4.63
N ILE A 47 0.00 3.80 3.53
CA ILE A 47 -1.40 3.36 3.48
C ILE A 47 -1.47 2.03 2.73
N ARG A 48 -2.09 1.02 3.34
CA ARG A 48 -2.22 -0.32 2.76
C ARG A 48 -3.65 -0.84 2.92
N ARG A 49 -4.07 -1.72 2.02
CA ARG A 49 -5.34 -2.46 2.12
C ARG A 49 -5.04 -3.91 2.49
N ILE A 50 -5.39 -4.27 3.71
CA ILE A 50 -5.24 -5.62 4.27
C ILE A 50 -6.61 -6.31 4.29
N THR A 51 -7.56 -5.78 5.06
CA THR A 51 -8.90 -6.37 5.25
C THR A 51 -9.99 -5.69 4.39
N GLY A 52 -9.71 -5.40 3.13
CA GLY A 52 -10.70 -4.83 2.18
C GLY A 52 -10.81 -3.29 2.14
N TYR A 53 -10.31 -2.57 3.15
CA TYR A 53 -10.27 -1.10 3.17
C TYR A 53 -8.84 -0.56 3.33
N LEU A 54 -8.62 0.66 2.82
CA LEU A 54 -7.37 1.39 3.01
C LEU A 54 -7.29 1.91 4.44
N SER A 55 -6.17 1.64 5.10
CA SER A 55 -5.87 2.19 6.42
C SER A 55 -4.36 2.42 6.55
N THR A 56 -3.99 3.32 7.45
CA THR A 56 -2.60 3.63 7.74
C THR A 56 -1.98 2.50 8.56
N VAL A 57 -0.72 2.18 8.28
CA VAL A 57 -0.01 1.05 8.90
C VAL A 57 0.16 1.23 10.42
N ASP A 58 0.25 2.47 10.91
CA ASP A 58 0.32 2.78 12.35
C ASP A 58 -0.93 2.36 13.14
N ARG A 59 -2.07 2.16 12.47
CA ARG A 59 -3.33 1.72 13.09
C ARG A 59 -3.57 0.22 13.00
N PHE A 60 -2.62 -0.55 12.48
CA PHE A 60 -2.78 -1.99 12.32
C PHE A 60 -2.54 -2.69 13.65
N ASN A 61 -3.40 -3.67 13.96
CA ASN A 61 -3.17 -4.62 15.03
C ASN A 61 -2.10 -5.65 14.62
N ASP A 62 -1.67 -6.47 15.57
CA ASP A 62 -0.59 -7.44 15.37
C ASP A 62 -0.86 -8.40 14.20
N ALA A 63 -2.11 -8.85 14.04
CA ALA A 63 -2.51 -9.72 12.94
C ALA A 63 -2.33 -9.04 11.56
N LYS A 64 -2.76 -7.77 11.43
CA LYS A 64 -2.59 -7.00 10.18
C LYS A 64 -1.13 -6.66 9.91
N GLN A 65 -0.32 -6.45 10.95
CA GLN A 65 1.12 -6.24 10.80
C GLN A 65 1.82 -7.52 10.33
N ALA A 66 1.44 -8.69 10.87
CA ALA A 66 1.95 -9.97 10.41
C ALA A 66 1.59 -10.22 8.94
N GLU A 67 0.33 -10.04 8.56
CA GLU A 67 -0.10 -10.20 7.16
C GLU A 67 0.64 -9.23 6.22
N LEU A 68 0.88 -7.98 6.66
CA LEU A 68 1.66 -7.02 5.88
C LEU A 68 3.11 -7.48 5.67
N LYS A 69 3.75 -8.07 6.69
CA LYS A 69 5.13 -8.58 6.61
C LYS A 69 5.24 -9.78 5.66
N ASP A 70 4.21 -10.62 5.61
CA ASP A 70 4.20 -11.80 4.75
C ASP A 70 3.95 -11.47 3.26
N ARG A 71 3.47 -10.25 2.95
CA ARG A 71 3.26 -9.81 1.58
C ARG A 71 4.59 -9.57 0.87
N VAL A 72 4.79 -10.25 -0.25
CA VAL A 72 5.96 -10.06 -1.12
C VAL A 72 5.64 -9.17 -2.32
N LYS A 73 6.60 -8.34 -2.72
CA LYS A 73 6.56 -7.65 -4.02
C LYS A 73 6.97 -8.66 -5.08
N HIS A 74 6.05 -9.00 -5.98
CA HIS A 74 6.39 -9.80 -7.16
C HIS A 74 7.12 -8.92 -8.17
N LYS A 75 8.37 -9.26 -8.49
CA LYS A 75 9.11 -8.61 -9.58
C LYS A 75 8.48 -9.00 -10.91
N MET A 76 8.44 -8.06 -11.86
CA MET A 76 8.14 -8.36 -13.26
C MET A 76 9.29 -9.10 -13.91
#